data_AF-G2QJB2-F1
#
_entry.id   AF-G2QJB2-F1
#
_cell.length_a   1.000
_cell.length_b   1.000
_cell.length_c   1.000
_cell.angle_alpha   90.00
_cell.angle_beta   90.00
_cell.angle_gamma   90.00
#
_symmetry.space_group_name_H-M   'P 1'
#
loop_
_entity.id
_entity.type
_entity.pdbx_description
1 polymer ?
#
loop_
_entity_poly.entity_id
_entity_poly.type
_entity_poly.pdbx_seq_one_letter_code
_entity_poly.pdbx_strand_id
1 'polypeptide(L)'
;MTVSSLTHPPFAHELLIAQLAVQRAALVTKRILASVNAAARITASPPTLSPSSSDLDTCASPASSPGDHTTTTRSSSISQYLHPTTAASSSYFPASTSPWTPLSPHSPSTSPPLPAAAAGDPQQQHEHHHQLLPQYSAAGEAEANANANEPPRRLSVAKRDASPVTVADLAAQALLVAALRAAFPADAVLGEEDASALRADPLLAARVWDLVDAARLEDEASERLLGPRPRDLAEMMALIEFGGGGGGGEGGGEGGGGGGGGGGGAMSAEEALAAGRRVWCLDPIDGTSAYMQGGQYAISLALLDCGREVVGVLGCPNWRFEEGLPAGQWRVREHAVDEDGMGLMLSAVRGQGATVRPMGPGVLREGRRLDRGRGKATVDLRDVHFVDSEKSPATLTEKVRELARLAGASHRGTNLYSSHVRYAAVVLGGREFVQLRWPKPEKGPWSIWDHAGSQLIYTESGAGKVTDLYGKPIDFTAGCKLSNNRGLITADESIHDQILALVDRMRNAEV
;
A
#
# COMPACT_ATOMS: atom_id res chain seq x y z
N MET A 1 -42.34 20.83 2.46
CA MET A 1 -41.26 20.09 1.79
C MET A 1 -39.96 20.52 2.43
N THR A 2 -39.48 19.76 3.40
CA THR A 2 -38.22 20.02 4.10
C THR A 2 -37.07 19.64 3.18
N VAL A 3 -36.20 20.61 2.89
CA VAL A 3 -34.94 20.42 2.19
C VAL A 3 -34.13 19.40 2.98
N SER A 4 -34.00 18.19 2.45
CA SER A 4 -33.07 17.19 2.99
C SER A 4 -31.66 17.76 2.81
N SER A 5 -31.05 18.26 3.89
CA SER A 5 -29.62 18.56 3.87
C SER A 5 -28.91 17.26 3.50
N LEU A 6 -28.26 17.24 2.33
CA LEU A 6 -27.38 16.16 1.92
C LEU A 6 -26.23 16.12 2.93
N THR A 7 -26.41 15.42 4.04
CA THR A 7 -25.32 15.11 4.96
C THR A 7 -24.39 14.18 4.21
N HIS A 8 -23.22 14.68 3.82
CA HIS A 8 -22.19 13.83 3.26
C HIS A 8 -21.91 12.67 4.23
N PRO A 9 -21.70 11.43 3.72
CA PRO A 9 -21.37 10.32 4.60
C PRO A 9 -20.10 10.65 5.39
N PRO A 10 -20.02 10.27 6.68
CA PRO A 10 -18.82 10.50 7.49
C PRO A 10 -17.57 10.01 6.77
N PHE A 11 -16.49 10.78 6.84
CA PHE A 11 -15.20 10.48 6.23
C PHE A 11 -15.16 10.39 4.69
N ALA A 12 -16.19 10.86 3.98
CA ALA A 12 -16.20 10.84 2.51
C ALA A 12 -15.08 11.69 1.89
N HIS A 13 -14.76 12.83 2.50
CA HIS A 13 -13.69 13.70 2.03
C HIS A 13 -12.31 13.07 2.30
N GLU A 14 -12.10 12.55 3.51
CA GLU A 14 -10.91 11.80 3.91
C GLU A 14 -10.64 10.63 2.97
N LEU A 15 -11.66 9.84 2.66
CA LEU A 15 -11.55 8.72 1.72
C LEU A 15 -11.15 9.20 0.32
N LEU A 16 -11.80 10.24 -0.19
CA LEU A 16 -11.52 10.77 -1.54
C LEU A 16 -10.06 11.23 -1.68
N ILE A 17 -9.58 12.03 -0.72
CA ILE A 17 -8.20 12.51 -0.71
C ILE A 17 -7.22 11.34 -0.59
N ALA A 18 -7.48 10.39 0.31
CA ALA A 18 -6.62 9.22 0.49
C ALA A 18 -6.55 8.36 -0.79
N GLN A 19 -7.68 8.13 -1.46
CA GLN A 19 -7.73 7.39 -2.72
C GLN A 19 -6.93 8.08 -3.83
N LEU A 20 -7.10 9.39 -4.00
CA LEU A 20 -6.36 10.16 -5.01
C LEU A 20 -4.85 10.21 -4.69
N ALA A 21 -4.49 10.38 -3.41
CA ALA A 21 -3.10 10.45 -2.97
C ALA A 21 -2.38 9.12 -3.20
N VAL A 22 -2.99 7.99 -2.85
CA VAL A 22 -2.46 6.65 -3.12
C VAL A 22 -2.34 6.39 -4.62
N GLN A 23 -3.32 6.83 -5.43
CA GLN A 23 -3.24 6.69 -6.89
C GLN A 23 -2.08 7.50 -7.49
N ARG A 24 -1.84 8.72 -7.00
CA ARG A 24 -0.69 9.55 -7.41
C ARG A 24 0.63 8.91 -6.99
N ALA A 25 0.71 8.37 -5.77
CA ALA A 25 1.89 7.63 -5.31
C ALA A 25 2.16 6.39 -6.18
N ALA A 26 1.11 5.64 -6.56
CA ALA A 26 1.26 4.48 -7.46
C ALA A 26 1.85 4.85 -8.83
N LEU A 27 1.60 6.07 -9.34
CA LEU A 27 2.18 6.52 -10.60
C LEU A 27 3.71 6.65 -10.51
N VAL A 28 4.20 7.26 -9.42
CA VAL A 28 5.65 7.45 -9.26
C VAL A 28 6.36 6.12 -9.05
N THR A 29 5.80 5.20 -8.26
CA THR A 29 6.40 3.88 -8.02
C THR A 29 6.41 3.02 -9.30
N LYS A 30 5.33 3.02 -10.09
CA LYS A 30 5.29 2.31 -11.38
C LYS A 30 6.31 2.88 -12.38
N ARG A 31 6.48 4.20 -12.45
CA ARG A 31 7.48 4.85 -13.32
C ARG A 31 8.90 4.46 -12.93
N ILE A 32 9.21 4.45 -11.62
CA ILE A 32 10.53 4.03 -11.12
C ILE A 32 10.78 2.57 -11.51
N LEU A 33 9.83 1.67 -11.23
CA LEU A 33 10.00 0.25 -11.57
C LEU A 33 10.18 0.02 -13.08
N ALA A 34 9.42 0.75 -13.92
CA ALA A 34 9.57 0.68 -15.37
C ALA A 34 10.96 1.15 -15.83
N SER A 35 11.51 2.21 -15.22
CA SER A 35 12.86 2.72 -15.54
C SER A 35 13.97 1.71 -15.19
N VAL A 36 13.84 1.03 -14.04
CA VAL A 36 14.78 -0.03 -13.62
C VAL A 36 14.74 -1.20 -14.60
N ASN A 37 13.54 -1.65 -14.97
CA ASN A 37 13.37 -2.75 -15.92
C ASN A 37 13.87 -2.40 -17.33
N ALA A 38 13.74 -1.14 -17.76
CA ALA A 38 14.30 -0.66 -19.02
C ALA A 38 15.84 -0.68 -19.00
N ALA A 39 16.46 -0.17 -17.93
CA ALA A 39 17.91 -0.19 -17.76
C ALA A 39 18.48 -1.63 -17.76
N ALA A 40 17.83 -2.55 -17.04
CA ALA A 40 18.23 -3.96 -16.99
C ALA A 40 18.20 -4.64 -18.38
N ARG A 41 17.21 -4.31 -19.22
CA ARG A 41 17.11 -4.82 -20.61
C ARG A 41 18.21 -4.30 -21.53
N ILE A 42 18.61 -3.05 -21.36
CA ILE A 42 19.73 -2.46 -22.12
C ILE A 42 21.04 -3.18 -21.75
N THR A 43 21.28 -3.42 -20.46
CA THR A 43 22.50 -4.11 -19.98
C THR A 43 22.55 -5.60 -20.34
N ALA A 44 21.39 -6.25 -20.52
CA ALA A 44 21.30 -7.67 -20.85
C ALA A 44 21.38 -7.97 -22.36
N SER A 45 21.35 -6.95 -23.22
CA SER A 45 21.46 -7.13 -24.67
C SER A 45 22.93 -7.30 -25.08
N PRO A 46 23.34 -8.43 -25.70
CA PRO A 46 24.72 -8.59 -26.18
C PRO A 46 25.04 -7.55 -27.26
N PRO A 47 26.30 -7.10 -27.39
CA PRO A 47 26.69 -6.19 -28.45
C PRO A 47 26.36 -6.81 -29.81
N THR A 48 25.52 -6.13 -30.59
CA THR A 48 25.21 -6.52 -31.96
C THR A 48 26.50 -6.47 -32.78
N LEU A 49 27.04 -7.63 -33.15
CA LEU A 49 28.01 -7.74 -34.22
C LEU A 49 27.33 -7.25 -35.50
N SER A 50 27.80 -6.11 -36.02
CA SER A 50 27.44 -5.62 -37.35
C SER A 50 27.66 -6.71 -38.40
N PRO A 51 26.70 -7.01 -39.28
CA PRO A 51 26.94 -7.95 -40.36
C PRO A 51 27.93 -7.32 -41.34
N SER A 52 29.07 -7.97 -41.52
CA SER A 52 29.94 -7.74 -42.67
C SER A 52 29.17 -8.12 -43.93
N SER A 53 29.14 -7.18 -44.87
CA SER A 53 28.61 -7.33 -46.22
C SER A 53 29.25 -8.51 -46.96
N SER A 54 28.44 -9.47 -47.42
CA SER A 54 28.62 -10.11 -48.72
C SER A 54 27.41 -10.97 -49.08
N ASP A 55 27.03 -10.83 -50.35
CA ASP A 55 26.32 -11.79 -51.20
C ASP A 55 24.80 -11.62 -51.37
N LEU A 56 24.55 -10.86 -52.45
CA LEU A 56 23.40 -10.85 -53.34
C LEU A 56 23.09 -12.24 -53.91
N ASP A 57 21.83 -12.38 -54.36
CA ASP A 57 21.25 -13.32 -55.35
C ASP A 57 20.15 -14.22 -54.76
N THR A 58 18.95 -14.40 -55.34
CA THR A 58 18.22 -13.86 -56.49
C THR A 58 16.74 -14.24 -56.29
N CYS A 59 15.80 -13.38 -56.67
CA CYS A 59 14.36 -13.70 -56.74
C CYS A 59 14.02 -14.57 -57.95
N ALA A 60 13.15 -15.58 -57.79
CA ALA A 60 12.12 -15.94 -58.78
C ALA A 60 11.10 -16.95 -58.22
N SER A 61 9.82 -16.60 -58.22
CA SER A 61 8.69 -17.54 -58.28
C SER A 61 8.38 -17.89 -59.76
N PRO A 62 7.60 -18.95 -60.10
CA PRO A 62 6.13 -18.81 -60.11
C PRO A 62 5.28 -20.08 -59.85
N ALA A 63 4.03 -19.81 -59.41
CA ALA A 63 2.72 -20.47 -59.58
C ALA A 63 2.55 -21.94 -60.05
N SER A 64 1.65 -22.68 -59.36
CA SER A 64 0.37 -23.23 -59.92
C SER A 64 -0.41 -24.12 -58.92
N SER A 65 -1.75 -23.96 -58.89
CA SER A 65 -2.80 -24.63 -58.08
C SER A 65 -3.21 -26.03 -58.63
N PRO A 66 -4.35 -26.69 -58.27
CA PRO A 66 -5.27 -26.59 -57.11
C PRO A 66 -5.66 -27.96 -56.47
N GLY A 67 -6.47 -27.96 -55.40
CA GLY A 67 -7.12 -29.17 -54.88
C GLY A 67 -8.13 -28.94 -53.75
N ASP A 68 -9.41 -29.07 -54.12
CA ASP A 68 -10.65 -29.27 -53.35
C ASP A 68 -10.58 -29.74 -51.87
N HIS A 69 -11.45 -29.19 -51.01
CA HIS A 69 -12.66 -29.87 -50.54
C HIS A 69 -13.45 -29.07 -49.50
N THR A 70 -14.76 -29.07 -49.73
CA THR A 70 -15.90 -28.71 -48.88
C THR A 70 -15.83 -29.22 -47.43
N THR A 71 -16.35 -28.49 -46.45
CA THR A 71 -17.41 -28.97 -45.52
C THR A 71 -18.13 -27.82 -44.80
N THR A 72 -19.45 -27.84 -44.95
CA THR A 72 -20.52 -27.11 -44.26
C THR A 72 -20.48 -27.17 -42.74
N THR A 73 -20.74 -26.06 -42.04
CA THR A 73 -21.51 -26.10 -40.77
C THR A 73 -22.51 -24.95 -40.69
N ARG A 74 -23.75 -25.33 -40.34
CA ARG A 74 -24.95 -24.50 -40.26
C ARG A 74 -25.03 -23.78 -38.91
N SER A 75 -25.50 -22.54 -39.01
CA SER A 75 -26.12 -21.72 -37.97
C SER A 75 -27.37 -22.38 -37.37
N SER A 76 -27.70 -22.09 -36.10
CA SER A 76 -29.08 -21.91 -35.60
C SER A 76 -29.10 -21.32 -34.18
N SER A 77 -29.55 -20.07 -34.07
CA SER A 77 -30.04 -19.42 -32.86
C SER A 77 -31.45 -19.90 -32.51
N ILE A 78 -31.80 -20.01 -31.22
CA ILE A 78 -33.18 -20.00 -30.72
C ILE A 78 -33.23 -19.19 -29.42
N SER A 79 -34.34 -18.46 -29.27
CA SER A 79 -34.66 -17.43 -28.29
C SER A 79 -35.68 -17.93 -27.25
N GLN A 80 -35.74 -17.22 -26.12
CA GLN A 80 -36.95 -16.74 -25.40
C GLN A 80 -37.62 -17.51 -24.21
N TYR A 81 -37.98 -16.68 -23.20
CA TYR A 81 -39.02 -16.78 -22.13
C TYR A 81 -38.72 -17.63 -20.87
N LEU A 82 -38.97 -17.26 -19.57
CA LEU A 82 -39.95 -16.41 -18.86
C LEU A 82 -39.47 -16.01 -17.41
N HIS A 83 -39.99 -14.88 -16.89
CA HIS A 83 -40.21 -14.56 -15.44
C HIS A 83 -41.66 -14.97 -15.04
N PRO A 84 -42.14 -15.00 -13.76
CA PRO A 84 -41.79 -14.21 -12.55
C PRO A 84 -41.72 -15.05 -11.23
N THR A 85 -41.48 -14.54 -10.01
CA THR A 85 -42.48 -13.95 -9.09
C THR A 85 -41.82 -13.48 -7.78
N THR A 86 -42.35 -12.41 -7.21
CA THR A 86 -42.07 -11.75 -5.92
C THR A 86 -42.58 -12.51 -4.69
N ALA A 87 -41.88 -12.41 -3.55
CA ALA A 87 -42.48 -12.48 -2.22
C ALA A 87 -41.69 -11.65 -1.20
N ALA A 88 -42.37 -10.71 -0.56
CA ALA A 88 -41.88 -9.95 0.58
C ALA A 88 -42.15 -10.72 1.88
N SER A 89 -41.28 -10.57 2.89
CA SER A 89 -41.71 -10.65 4.28
C SER A 89 -40.83 -9.78 5.18
N SER A 90 -41.51 -9.11 6.09
CA SER A 90 -41.05 -8.12 7.06
C SER A 90 -40.76 -8.80 8.39
N SER A 91 -39.74 -8.34 9.12
CA SER A 91 -39.77 -8.34 10.59
C SER A 91 -38.80 -7.31 11.19
N TYR A 92 -39.41 -6.40 11.95
CA TYR A 92 -38.94 -5.51 13.02
C TYR A 92 -38.23 -6.29 14.17
N PHE A 93 -37.43 -5.79 15.13
CA PHE A 93 -37.16 -4.55 15.92
C PHE A 93 -35.80 -4.80 16.68
N PRO A 94 -35.28 -3.95 17.61
CA PRO A 94 -35.22 -2.48 17.72
C PRO A 94 -33.76 -1.95 17.89
N ALA A 95 -33.57 -0.67 17.56
CA ALA A 95 -32.36 0.10 17.86
C ALA A 95 -32.39 0.67 19.29
N SER A 96 -31.24 0.67 19.96
CA SER A 96 -30.97 1.40 21.21
C SER A 96 -30.03 2.56 20.88
N THR A 97 -30.55 3.78 20.80
CA THR A 97 -29.78 5.01 20.66
C THR A 97 -29.89 5.83 21.94
N SER A 98 -28.75 6.14 22.56
CA SER A 98 -28.63 7.26 23.51
C SER A 98 -28.07 8.46 22.74
N PRO A 99 -28.69 9.66 22.80
CA PRO A 99 -28.25 10.80 22.02
C PRO A 99 -27.09 11.55 22.70
N TRP A 100 -26.01 11.75 21.93
CA TRP A 100 -24.96 12.72 22.22
C TRP A 100 -25.41 14.14 21.79
N THR A 101 -25.27 15.12 22.67
CA THR A 101 -25.51 16.55 22.42
C THR A 101 -24.26 17.24 21.85
N PRO A 102 -24.36 18.01 20.75
CA PRO A 102 -23.26 18.84 20.27
C PRO A 102 -23.26 20.24 20.93
N LEU A 103 -22.07 20.72 21.31
CA LEU A 103 -21.81 22.09 21.75
C LEU A 103 -21.76 23.06 20.55
N SER A 104 -22.27 24.27 20.76
CA SER A 104 -22.42 25.35 19.77
C SER A 104 -21.09 25.97 19.29
N PRO A 105 -21.05 26.58 18.09
CA PRO A 105 -19.83 27.14 17.49
C PRO A 105 -19.50 28.56 17.99
N HIS A 106 -18.22 28.81 18.27
CA HIS A 106 -17.67 30.15 18.50
C HIS A 106 -17.36 30.86 17.17
N SER A 107 -17.63 32.18 17.13
CA SER A 107 -17.45 33.08 15.99
C SER A 107 -15.97 33.44 15.70
N PRO A 108 -15.61 33.85 14.47
CA PRO A 108 -14.23 34.09 14.08
C PRO A 108 -13.71 35.49 14.46
N SER A 109 -12.45 35.54 14.92
CA SER A 109 -11.67 36.76 15.13
C SER A 109 -10.78 37.01 13.91
N THR A 110 -10.87 38.20 13.33
CA THR A 110 -10.07 38.68 12.20
C THR A 110 -8.74 39.29 12.68
N SER A 111 -7.66 39.09 11.91
CA SER A 111 -6.41 39.86 12.03
C SER A 111 -5.76 40.00 10.64
N PRO A 112 -5.05 41.13 10.36
CA PRO A 112 -4.67 41.56 9.02
C PRO A 112 -3.36 40.94 8.49
N PRO A 113 -3.06 41.02 7.18
CA PRO A 113 -1.88 40.39 6.59
C PRO A 113 -0.60 41.25 6.73
N LEU A 114 0.56 40.58 6.76
CA LEU A 114 1.92 41.16 6.68
C LEU A 114 2.52 40.97 5.26
N PRO A 115 3.50 41.79 4.84
CA PRO A 115 3.84 42.00 3.44
C PRO A 115 4.81 40.98 2.84
N ALA A 116 4.74 40.84 1.51
CA ALA A 116 5.55 39.95 0.68
C ALA A 116 7.02 40.42 0.55
N ALA A 117 7.96 39.49 0.67
CA ALA A 117 9.37 39.68 0.31
C ALA A 117 9.66 39.04 -1.06
N ALA A 118 10.46 39.74 -1.88
CA ALA A 118 10.71 39.47 -3.28
C ALA A 118 11.44 38.13 -3.54
N ALA A 119 10.92 37.35 -4.48
CA ALA A 119 11.55 36.15 -5.02
C ALA A 119 12.53 36.50 -6.15
N GLY A 120 13.72 35.88 -6.13
CA GLY A 120 14.68 35.90 -7.24
C GLY A 120 14.31 34.93 -8.36
N ASP A 121 14.85 35.18 -9.55
CA ASP A 121 14.53 34.54 -10.85
C ASP A 121 14.86 33.03 -10.90
N PRO A 122 13.85 32.13 -11.10
CA PRO A 122 14.04 30.68 -11.16
C PRO A 122 14.85 30.14 -12.35
N GLN A 123 15.04 30.92 -13.43
CA GLN A 123 15.73 30.40 -14.63
C GLN A 123 17.25 30.28 -14.46
N GLN A 124 17.88 31.06 -13.58
CA GLN A 124 19.35 31.04 -13.42
C GLN A 124 19.88 29.85 -12.61
N GLN A 125 19.06 29.18 -11.80
CA GLN A 125 19.50 28.03 -11.01
C GLN A 125 19.54 26.73 -11.82
N HIS A 126 18.73 26.63 -12.88
CA HIS A 126 18.65 25.44 -13.74
C HIS A 126 19.87 25.30 -14.66
N GLU A 127 20.47 26.40 -15.10
CA GLU A 127 21.60 26.39 -16.04
C GLU A 127 22.96 26.08 -15.38
N HIS A 128 23.12 26.36 -14.08
CA HIS A 128 24.39 26.11 -13.37
C HIS A 128 24.60 24.62 -13.04
N HIS A 129 23.53 23.82 -12.90
CA HIS A 129 23.62 22.40 -12.57
C HIS A 129 23.92 21.50 -13.79
N HIS A 130 23.60 21.94 -15.01
CA HIS A 130 23.82 21.15 -16.23
C HIS A 130 25.28 21.10 -16.73
N GLN A 131 26.18 21.93 -16.19
CA GLN A 131 27.58 22.02 -16.67
C GLN A 131 28.57 21.07 -15.98
N LEU A 132 28.18 20.33 -14.93
CA LEU A 132 29.09 19.46 -14.16
C LEU A 132 29.00 17.96 -14.50
N LEU A 133 28.11 17.57 -15.43
CA LEU A 133 27.85 16.18 -15.79
C LEU A 133 29.01 15.41 -16.49
N PRO A 134 29.99 16.01 -17.21
CA PRO A 134 31.01 15.21 -17.92
C PRO A 134 32.22 14.74 -17.10
N GLN A 135 32.43 15.17 -15.86
CA GLN A 135 33.70 14.90 -15.14
C GLN A 135 33.69 13.73 -14.16
N TYR A 136 32.54 13.09 -13.92
CA TYR A 136 32.40 12.08 -12.86
C TYR A 136 32.23 10.63 -13.33
N SER A 137 32.31 10.36 -14.64
CA SER A 137 32.21 8.98 -15.16
C SER A 137 33.49 8.13 -14.94
N ALA A 138 34.56 8.70 -14.38
CA ALA A 138 35.85 8.00 -14.22
C ALA A 138 36.13 7.50 -12.79
N ALA A 139 35.32 7.87 -11.78
CA ALA A 139 35.60 7.53 -10.38
C ALA A 139 34.81 6.31 -9.86
N GLY A 140 33.74 5.89 -10.54
CA GLY A 140 32.86 4.80 -10.08
C GLY A 140 33.32 3.39 -10.45
N GLU A 141 34.28 3.23 -11.37
CA GLU A 141 34.71 1.91 -11.87
C GLU A 141 35.88 1.29 -11.08
N ALA A 142 36.50 2.04 -10.14
CA ALA A 142 37.68 1.57 -9.42
C ALA A 142 37.38 0.82 -8.09
N GLU A 143 36.19 0.98 -7.49
CA GLU A 143 35.86 0.37 -6.18
C GLU A 143 35.09 -0.96 -6.28
N ALA A 144 34.64 -1.37 -7.48
CA ALA A 144 33.84 -2.59 -7.65
C ALA A 144 34.65 -3.91 -7.58
N ASN A 145 35.99 -3.87 -7.42
CA ASN A 145 36.83 -5.07 -7.61
C ASN A 145 37.68 -5.49 -6.39
N ALA A 146 37.32 -5.04 -5.17
CA ALA A 146 38.10 -5.36 -3.98
C ALA A 146 37.26 -5.82 -2.78
N ASN A 147 36.39 -6.84 -2.92
CA ASN A 147 36.01 -7.68 -1.77
C ASN A 147 35.33 -9.02 -2.11
N ALA A 148 35.94 -9.82 -2.98
CA ALA A 148 35.48 -11.17 -3.28
C ALA A 148 36.07 -12.22 -2.31
N ASN A 149 35.77 -12.13 -1.01
CA ASN A 149 35.86 -13.28 -0.07
C ASN A 149 35.44 -12.89 1.36
N GLU A 150 34.15 -12.86 1.67
CA GLU A 150 33.62 -13.02 3.04
C GLU A 150 32.10 -13.29 3.02
N PRO A 151 31.54 -14.12 3.93
CA PRO A 151 30.12 -14.45 3.94
C PRO A 151 29.26 -13.28 4.50
N PRO A 152 28.03 -13.07 4.01
CA PRO A 152 27.27 -11.86 4.34
C PRO A 152 26.67 -11.93 5.75
N ARG A 153 26.98 -10.93 6.58
CA ARG A 153 26.35 -10.69 7.89
C ARG A 153 25.02 -9.92 7.73
N ARG A 154 24.00 -10.34 8.50
CA ARG A 154 22.58 -9.91 8.48
C ARG A 154 22.31 -8.57 9.18
N LEU A 155 21.40 -7.79 8.56
CA LEU A 155 20.33 -6.93 9.08
C LEU A 155 20.59 -6.06 10.34
N SER A 156 20.99 -4.81 10.11
CA SER A 156 20.37 -3.56 10.62
C SER A 156 21.17 -2.40 10.00
N VAL A 157 21.16 -2.33 8.67
CA VAL A 157 21.85 -1.25 7.96
C VAL A 157 20.88 -0.07 7.95
N ALA A 158 21.18 0.96 8.74
CA ALA A 158 20.67 2.31 8.50
C ALA A 158 20.70 2.55 6.99
N LYS A 159 19.56 2.82 6.35
CA LYS A 159 19.36 2.88 4.89
C LYS A 159 20.33 3.89 4.25
N ARG A 160 21.59 3.48 4.03
CA ARG A 160 22.64 4.14 3.24
C ARG A 160 22.62 3.62 1.80
N ASP A 161 21.48 3.13 1.34
CA ASP A 161 21.35 2.52 0.03
C ASP A 161 20.50 3.42 -0.86
N ALA A 162 21.08 3.94 -1.94
CA ALA A 162 20.40 4.70 -3.00
C ALA A 162 19.57 3.78 -3.94
N SER A 163 19.15 2.63 -3.42
CA SER A 163 18.36 1.62 -4.12
C SER A 163 17.10 2.22 -4.75
N PRO A 164 16.58 1.59 -5.82
CA PRO A 164 15.31 1.99 -6.42
C PRO A 164 14.13 1.98 -5.45
N VAL A 165 14.17 1.16 -4.40
CA VAL A 165 13.12 1.12 -3.39
C VAL A 165 13.19 2.32 -2.46
N THR A 166 14.38 2.69 -1.98
CA THR A 166 14.60 3.93 -1.20
C THR A 166 14.06 5.16 -1.94
N VAL A 167 14.35 5.29 -3.23
CA VAL A 167 13.85 6.40 -4.06
C VAL A 167 12.32 6.42 -4.11
N ALA A 168 11.71 5.24 -4.26
CA ALA A 168 10.28 5.10 -4.42
C ALA A 168 9.53 5.31 -3.10
N ASP A 169 10.06 4.82 -1.98
CA ASP A 169 9.58 5.08 -0.62
C ASP A 169 9.53 6.58 -0.30
N LEU A 170 10.67 7.26 -0.48
CA LEU A 170 10.79 8.69 -0.17
C LEU A 170 9.89 9.55 -1.07
N ALA A 171 9.81 9.25 -2.37
CA ALA A 171 8.95 9.97 -3.30
C ALA A 171 7.46 9.76 -2.98
N ALA A 172 7.04 8.52 -2.71
CA ALA A 172 5.67 8.21 -2.34
C ALA A 172 5.28 8.88 -1.02
N GLN A 173 6.14 8.82 0.02
CA GLN A 173 5.88 9.48 1.30
C GLN A 173 5.74 10.99 1.13
N ALA A 174 6.64 11.65 0.38
CA ALA A 174 6.54 13.08 0.13
C ALA A 174 5.19 13.48 -0.49
N LEU A 175 4.73 12.74 -1.51
CA LEU A 175 3.48 13.01 -2.21
C LEU A 175 2.24 12.72 -1.37
N LEU A 176 2.26 11.67 -0.55
CA LEU A 176 1.19 11.32 0.37
C LEU A 176 1.06 12.39 1.47
N VAL A 177 2.17 12.73 2.13
CA VAL A 177 2.19 13.73 3.21
C VAL A 177 1.79 15.11 2.68
N ALA A 178 2.25 15.51 1.48
CA ALA A 178 1.82 16.76 0.85
C ALA A 178 0.29 16.86 0.71
N ALA A 179 -0.34 15.82 0.19
CA ALA A 179 -1.80 15.77 0.01
C ALA A 179 -2.56 15.85 1.35
N LEU A 180 -2.08 15.09 2.34
CA LEU A 180 -2.68 15.07 3.68
C LEU A 180 -2.56 16.42 4.38
N ARG A 181 -1.39 17.08 4.29
CA ARG A 181 -1.17 18.39 4.89
C ARG A 181 -2.02 19.48 4.24
N ALA A 182 -2.22 19.41 2.93
CA ALA A 182 -3.06 20.35 2.21
C ALA A 182 -4.54 20.21 2.61
N ALA A 183 -5.05 18.97 2.72
CA ALA A 183 -6.46 18.72 3.03
C ALA A 183 -6.78 18.75 4.53
N PHE A 184 -5.85 18.31 5.38
CA PHE A 184 -6.02 18.09 6.82
C PHE A 184 -4.84 18.68 7.62
N PRO A 185 -4.64 20.01 7.59
CA PRO A 185 -3.45 20.65 8.17
C PRO A 185 -3.28 20.45 9.69
N ALA A 186 -4.35 20.08 10.40
CA ALA A 186 -4.37 19.85 11.84
C ALA A 186 -4.16 18.37 12.25
N ASP A 187 -4.21 17.43 11.31
CA ASP A 187 -4.01 16.01 11.60
C ASP A 187 -2.51 15.71 11.72
N ALA A 188 -2.15 14.78 12.61
CA ALA A 188 -0.80 14.25 12.67
C ALA A 188 -0.60 13.18 11.58
N VAL A 189 0.66 12.93 11.20
CA VAL A 189 1.02 11.92 10.20
C VAL A 189 2.15 11.05 10.75
N LEU A 190 2.03 9.74 10.60
CA LEU A 190 3.01 8.73 10.95
C LEU A 190 3.34 7.90 9.69
N GLY A 191 4.54 8.09 9.17
CA GLY A 191 5.13 7.32 8.07
C GLY A 191 6.36 6.54 8.52
N GLU A 192 6.78 5.63 7.64
CA GLU A 192 7.97 4.79 7.85
C GLU A 192 9.28 5.56 7.67
N GLU A 193 9.35 6.46 6.68
CA GLU A 193 10.61 7.05 6.26
C GLU A 193 10.93 8.37 6.94
N ASP A 194 12.21 8.75 6.95
CA ASP A 194 12.69 10.07 7.33
C ASP A 194 13.59 10.66 6.23
N ALA A 195 14.00 11.93 6.38
CA ALA A 195 14.82 12.60 5.36
C ALA A 195 16.34 12.39 5.56
N SER A 196 16.78 11.49 6.46
CA SER A 196 18.20 11.31 6.80
C SER A 196 19.04 10.88 5.58
N ALA A 197 18.54 9.93 4.78
CA ALA A 197 19.21 9.49 3.56
C ALA A 197 19.41 10.63 2.55
N LEU A 198 18.41 11.51 2.41
CA LEU A 198 18.47 12.67 1.51
C LEU A 198 19.44 13.74 1.98
N ARG A 199 19.57 13.96 3.30
CA ARG A 199 20.57 14.88 3.87
C ARG A 199 21.99 14.37 3.64
N ALA A 200 22.18 13.05 3.66
CA ALA A 200 23.47 12.42 3.47
C ALA A 200 23.91 12.34 1.99
N ASP A 201 22.96 12.31 1.06
CA ASP A 201 23.22 12.15 -0.38
C ASP A 201 22.43 13.19 -1.22
N PRO A 202 23.08 14.29 -1.63
CA PRO A 202 22.46 15.32 -2.48
C PRO A 202 22.04 14.83 -3.87
N LEU A 203 22.70 13.80 -4.43
CA LEU A 203 22.32 13.24 -5.74
C LEU A 203 21.04 12.42 -5.62
N LEU A 204 20.92 11.63 -4.55
CA LEU A 204 19.67 10.96 -4.21
C LEU A 204 18.54 11.98 -3.99
N ALA A 205 18.82 13.06 -3.26
CA ALA A 205 17.86 14.13 -3.01
C ALA A 205 17.34 14.77 -4.31
N ALA A 206 18.25 15.13 -5.24
CA ALA A 206 17.88 15.64 -6.56
C ALA A 206 17.04 14.64 -7.37
N ARG A 207 17.43 13.36 -7.38
CA ARG A 207 16.70 12.31 -8.10
C ARG A 207 15.27 12.11 -7.56
N VAL A 208 15.11 12.10 -6.24
CA VAL A 208 13.79 11.99 -5.60
C VAL A 208 12.95 13.23 -5.91
N TRP A 209 13.56 14.42 -5.88
CA TRP A 209 12.90 15.67 -6.25
C TRP A 209 12.35 15.66 -7.68
N ASP A 210 13.16 15.26 -8.66
CA ASP A 210 12.72 15.22 -10.06
C ASP A 210 11.49 14.31 -10.25
N LEU A 211 11.46 13.18 -9.53
CA LEU A 211 10.35 12.24 -9.56
C LEU A 211 9.09 12.80 -8.89
N VAL A 212 9.25 13.46 -7.74
CA VAL A 212 8.15 14.13 -7.01
C VAL A 212 7.60 15.30 -7.82
N ASP A 213 8.46 16.08 -8.48
CA ASP A 213 8.03 17.22 -9.29
C ASP A 213 7.28 16.77 -10.57
N ALA A 214 7.69 15.65 -11.16
CA ALA A 214 7.02 15.09 -12.34
C ALA A 214 5.72 14.30 -12.02
N ALA A 215 5.48 13.96 -10.76
CA ALA A 215 4.36 13.12 -10.36
C ALA A 215 3.05 13.91 -10.23
N ARG A 216 2.16 13.77 -11.21
CA ARG A 216 0.82 14.36 -11.22
C ARG A 216 -0.20 13.38 -11.78
N LEU A 217 -1.44 13.46 -11.31
CA LEU A 217 -2.59 12.84 -11.98
C LEU A 217 -2.85 13.55 -13.32
N GLU A 218 -3.34 12.80 -14.29
CA GLU A 218 -3.71 13.32 -15.62
C GLU A 218 -4.97 14.18 -15.59
N ASP A 219 -5.86 13.93 -14.63
CA ASP A 219 -7.07 14.73 -14.43
C ASP A 219 -6.80 15.91 -13.50
N GLU A 220 -6.88 17.13 -14.04
CA GLU A 220 -6.56 18.34 -13.28
C GLU A 220 -7.53 18.59 -12.11
N ALA A 221 -8.79 18.18 -12.22
CA ALA A 221 -9.75 18.38 -11.13
C ALA A 221 -9.36 17.53 -9.92
N SER A 222 -9.01 16.26 -10.17
CA SER A 222 -8.49 15.34 -9.17
C SER A 222 -7.16 15.82 -8.59
N GLU A 223 -6.23 16.31 -9.42
CA GLU A 223 -4.95 16.83 -8.93
C GLU A 223 -5.16 18.08 -8.05
N ARG A 224 -6.07 18.98 -8.40
CA ARG A 224 -6.39 20.17 -7.59
C ARG A 224 -6.91 19.82 -6.19
N LEU A 225 -7.64 18.71 -6.05
CA LEU A 225 -8.12 18.25 -4.73
C LEU A 225 -6.97 17.86 -3.80
N LEU A 226 -5.85 17.37 -4.35
CA LEU A 226 -4.66 17.00 -3.57
C LEU A 226 -3.84 18.20 -3.11
N GLY A 227 -4.22 19.42 -3.52
CA GLY A 227 -3.47 20.63 -3.22
C GLY A 227 -2.13 20.70 -3.97
N PRO A 228 -1.28 21.69 -3.64
CA PRO A 228 0.00 21.87 -4.30
C PRO A 228 0.94 20.72 -3.97
N ARG A 229 1.76 20.34 -4.96
CA ARG A 229 2.96 19.52 -4.75
C ARG A 229 4.00 20.36 -3.98
N PRO A 230 5.02 19.72 -3.37
CA PRO A 230 6.12 20.47 -2.76
C PRO A 230 6.75 21.39 -3.81
N ARG A 231 7.06 22.64 -3.44
CA ARG A 231 7.53 23.69 -4.35
C ARG A 231 9.01 23.59 -4.68
N ASP A 232 9.77 23.02 -3.76
CA ASP A 232 11.20 22.84 -3.87
C ASP A 232 11.68 21.62 -3.07
N LEU A 233 12.97 21.31 -3.23
CA LEU A 233 13.64 20.22 -2.54
C LEU A 233 13.54 20.33 -1.01
N ALA A 234 13.63 21.55 -0.47
CA ALA A 234 13.61 21.77 0.97
C ALA A 234 12.23 21.46 1.56
N GLU A 235 11.16 21.89 0.89
CA GLU A 235 9.79 21.57 1.28
C GLU A 235 9.51 20.07 1.15
N MET A 236 10.00 19.41 0.09
CA MET A 236 9.90 17.96 -0.04
C MET A 236 10.54 17.22 1.14
N MET A 237 11.77 17.59 1.52
CA MET A 237 12.46 17.00 2.67
C MET A 237 11.74 17.27 3.99
N ALA A 238 11.19 18.47 4.17
CA ALA A 238 10.42 18.82 5.36
C ALA A 238 9.12 18.00 5.48
N LEU A 239 8.47 17.68 4.35
CA LEU A 239 7.28 16.83 4.33
C LEU A 239 7.62 15.37 4.66
N ILE A 240 8.73 14.83 4.14
CA ILE A 240 9.19 13.49 4.50
C ILE A 240 9.47 13.43 6.01
N GLU A 241 10.20 14.40 6.55
CA GLU A 241 10.52 14.49 7.98
C GLU A 241 9.26 14.63 8.84
N PHE A 242 8.26 15.40 8.40
CA PHE A 242 7.00 15.55 9.12
C PHE A 242 6.27 14.21 9.30
N GLY A 243 6.36 13.31 8.32
CA GLY A 243 5.85 11.94 8.44
C GLY A 243 6.78 11.02 9.23
N GLY A 244 8.08 11.27 9.23
CA GLY A 244 9.12 10.45 9.87
C GLY A 244 9.09 10.53 11.39
N GLY A 245 8.14 9.84 12.02
CA GLY A 245 8.02 9.75 13.48
C GLY A 245 8.04 8.33 14.04
N GLY A 246 7.98 7.31 13.20
CA GLY A 246 7.87 5.90 13.63
C GLY A 246 9.17 5.10 13.65
N GLY A 247 10.23 5.64 13.03
CA GLY A 247 11.48 4.92 12.77
C GLY A 247 12.68 5.55 13.45
N GLY A 248 12.78 5.51 14.78
CA GLY A 248 13.97 6.04 15.46
C GLY A 248 14.18 5.54 16.89
N GLY A 249 14.96 4.46 17.05
CA GLY A 249 15.70 4.19 18.29
C GLY A 249 15.52 2.81 18.93
N GLU A 250 16.10 1.75 18.34
CA GLU A 250 16.69 0.69 19.19
C GLU A 250 18.01 1.25 19.75
N GLY A 251 17.92 1.83 20.94
CA GLY A 251 19.06 2.38 21.65
C GLY A 251 18.62 3.05 22.93
N GLY A 252 18.57 2.28 24.02
CA GLY A 252 18.48 2.86 25.36
C GLY A 252 19.69 3.76 25.60
N GLY A 253 19.44 5.06 25.67
CA GLY A 253 20.41 6.09 26.04
C GLY A 253 19.68 7.13 26.88
N GLU A 254 20.18 7.32 28.10
CA GLU A 254 19.62 8.20 29.13
C GLU A 254 19.48 9.66 28.68
N GLY A 255 18.58 10.36 29.37
CA GLY A 255 18.11 11.69 29.02
C GLY A 255 19.21 12.76 28.89
N GLY A 256 19.00 13.62 27.89
CA GLY A 256 19.68 14.90 27.73
C GLY A 256 18.66 15.96 27.33
N GLY A 257 18.17 16.72 28.30
CA GLY A 257 17.36 17.91 28.05
C GLY A 257 18.17 18.98 27.34
N GLY A 258 17.68 19.44 26.19
CA GLY A 258 18.19 20.60 25.46
C GLY A 258 17.02 21.35 24.86
N GLY A 259 16.59 22.42 25.54
CA GLY A 259 15.52 23.30 25.10
C GLY A 259 15.97 24.35 24.08
N GLY A 260 15.00 24.81 23.29
CA GLY A 260 15.04 25.97 22.40
C GLY A 260 14.30 25.64 21.10
N GLY A 261 13.24 26.32 20.66
CA GLY A 261 12.54 27.53 21.08
C GLY A 261 11.94 28.17 19.82
N GLY A 262 10.61 28.26 19.73
CA GLY A 262 9.90 29.20 18.85
C GLY A 262 9.29 28.66 17.54
N GLY A 263 8.00 28.30 17.60
CA GLY A 263 7.13 28.01 16.46
C GLY A 263 6.08 26.99 16.89
N GLY A 264 4.79 27.35 16.92
CA GLY A 264 3.71 26.54 17.52
C GLY A 264 3.81 25.05 17.16
N GLY A 265 4.36 24.25 18.08
CA GLY A 265 4.83 22.90 17.80
C GLY A 265 3.66 22.00 17.48
N ALA A 266 3.60 21.50 16.24
CA ALA A 266 2.70 20.42 15.91
C ALA A 266 3.03 19.22 16.82
N MET A 267 2.00 18.67 17.45
CA MET A 267 2.08 17.47 18.28
C MET A 267 2.69 16.33 17.46
N SER A 268 3.61 15.55 18.05
CA SER A 268 4.15 14.38 17.36
C SER A 268 3.05 13.35 17.09
N ALA A 269 3.26 12.44 16.13
CA ALA A 269 2.26 11.41 15.86
C ALA A 269 2.02 10.49 17.06
N GLU A 270 3.05 10.16 17.84
CA GLU A 270 2.90 9.36 19.06
C GLU A 270 2.13 10.09 20.15
N GLU A 271 2.42 11.37 20.36
CA GLU A 271 1.67 12.23 21.28
C GLU A 271 0.19 12.34 20.84
N ALA A 272 -0.05 12.46 19.54
CA ALA A 272 -1.39 12.50 18.97
C ALA A 272 -2.14 11.18 19.17
N LEU A 273 -1.50 10.03 18.95
CA LEU A 273 -2.06 8.70 19.25
C LEU A 273 -2.42 8.57 20.73
N ALA A 274 -1.50 8.91 21.63
CA ALA A 274 -1.71 8.85 23.08
C ALA A 274 -2.85 9.79 23.55
N ALA A 275 -3.00 10.94 22.90
CA ALA A 275 -4.08 11.89 23.16
C ALA A 275 -5.41 11.54 22.46
N GLY A 276 -5.48 10.42 21.72
CA GLY A 276 -6.67 10.00 20.98
C GLY A 276 -7.04 10.95 19.84
N ARG A 277 -6.09 11.68 19.27
CA ARG A 277 -6.29 12.58 18.13
C ARG A 277 -6.32 11.81 16.82
N ARG A 278 -6.68 12.52 15.75
CA ARG A 278 -6.61 12.02 14.37
C ARG A 278 -5.15 11.88 13.93
N VAL A 279 -4.79 10.69 13.48
CA VAL A 279 -3.45 10.37 12.98
C VAL A 279 -3.57 9.60 11.68
N TRP A 280 -2.99 10.15 10.61
CA TRP A 280 -2.80 9.39 9.38
C TRP A 280 -1.57 8.49 9.54
N CYS A 281 -1.70 7.23 9.17
CA CYS A 281 -0.65 6.25 9.23
C CYS A 281 -0.41 5.67 7.84
N LEU A 282 0.84 5.65 7.38
CA LEU A 282 1.18 5.26 6.02
C LEU A 282 2.42 4.38 5.93
N ASP A 283 2.39 3.47 4.96
CA ASP A 283 3.54 2.73 4.47
C ASP A 283 3.67 3.05 2.97
N PRO A 284 4.70 3.80 2.55
CA PRO A 284 4.83 4.23 1.18
C PRO A 284 5.06 3.06 0.22
N ILE A 285 5.83 2.03 0.61
CA ILE A 285 6.00 0.77 -0.13
C ILE A 285 6.18 -0.42 0.83
N ASP A 286 5.09 -1.13 1.10
CA ASP A 286 5.17 -2.42 1.77
C ASP A 286 5.60 -3.51 0.78
N GLY A 287 6.55 -4.32 1.21
CA GLY A 287 7.13 -5.39 0.40
C GLY A 287 8.35 -4.95 -0.42
N THR A 288 9.18 -4.07 0.12
CA THR A 288 10.39 -3.51 -0.50
C THR A 288 11.26 -4.53 -1.25
N SER A 289 11.49 -5.73 -0.68
CA SER A 289 12.27 -6.78 -1.35
C SER A 289 11.58 -7.38 -2.58
N ALA A 290 10.25 -7.48 -2.57
CA ALA A 290 9.48 -7.92 -3.74
C ALA A 290 9.41 -6.83 -4.79
N TYR A 291 9.23 -5.56 -4.40
CA TYR A 291 9.29 -4.41 -5.30
C TYR A 291 10.61 -4.36 -6.08
N MET A 292 11.75 -4.55 -5.40
CA MET A 292 13.08 -4.63 -6.01
C MET A 292 13.22 -5.75 -7.06
N GLN A 293 12.41 -6.81 -6.96
CA GLN A 293 12.36 -7.93 -7.91
C GLN A 293 11.24 -7.79 -8.95
N GLY A 294 10.55 -6.64 -9.00
CA GLY A 294 9.38 -6.43 -9.84
C GLY A 294 8.16 -7.28 -9.47
N GLY A 295 8.11 -7.81 -8.24
CA GLY A 295 7.01 -8.59 -7.69
C GLY A 295 5.86 -7.74 -7.15
N GLN A 296 5.05 -8.32 -6.27
CA GLN A 296 3.91 -7.63 -5.68
C GLN A 296 4.36 -6.68 -4.56
N TYR A 297 3.72 -5.51 -4.48
CA TYR A 297 3.92 -4.53 -3.42
C TYR A 297 2.64 -3.74 -3.21
N ALA A 298 2.56 -2.99 -2.12
CA ALA A 298 1.43 -2.13 -1.86
C ALA A 298 1.83 -0.77 -1.30
N ILE A 299 0.92 0.19 -1.45
CA ILE A 299 0.99 1.53 -0.86
C ILE A 299 -0.20 1.63 0.10
N SER A 300 0.07 1.89 1.37
CA SER A 300 -0.93 1.84 2.43
C SER A 300 -1.12 3.20 3.06
N LEU A 301 -2.39 3.58 3.25
CA LEU A 301 -2.76 4.80 3.95
C LEU A 301 -4.01 4.54 4.81
N ALA A 302 -3.93 4.90 6.08
CA ALA A 302 -5.02 4.75 7.03
C ALA A 302 -5.20 6.02 7.86
N LEU A 303 -6.44 6.29 8.29
CA LEU A 303 -6.73 7.29 9.31
C LEU A 303 -7.13 6.57 10.59
N LEU A 304 -6.43 6.88 11.67
CA LEU A 304 -6.79 6.51 13.04
C LEU A 304 -7.49 7.69 13.71
N ASP A 305 -8.62 7.45 14.36
CA ASP A 305 -9.32 8.42 15.21
C ASP A 305 -9.67 7.77 16.55
N CYS A 306 -9.23 8.39 17.65
CA CYS A 306 -9.29 7.82 18.99
C CYS A 306 -8.73 6.38 19.06
N GLY A 307 -7.60 6.13 18.38
CA GLY A 307 -6.94 4.82 18.36
C GLY A 307 -7.63 3.74 17.55
N ARG A 308 -8.63 4.08 16.72
CA ARG A 308 -9.34 3.12 15.86
C ARG A 308 -9.22 3.52 14.40
N GLU A 309 -9.10 2.53 13.53
CA GLU A 309 -9.04 2.80 12.08
C GLU A 309 -10.42 3.26 11.59
N VAL A 310 -10.53 4.43 10.98
CA VAL A 310 -11.79 4.97 10.45
C VAL A 310 -11.80 5.05 8.92
N VAL A 311 -10.63 5.20 8.30
CA VAL A 311 -10.45 5.13 6.84
C VAL A 311 -9.24 4.24 6.54
N GLY A 312 -9.33 3.43 5.50
CA GLY A 312 -8.23 2.61 4.99
C GLY A 312 -8.24 2.61 3.47
N VAL A 313 -7.08 2.85 2.86
CA VAL A 313 -6.85 2.79 1.42
C VAL A 313 -5.58 1.98 1.18
N LEU A 314 -5.67 1.01 0.28
CA LEU A 314 -4.55 0.16 -0.12
C LEU A 314 -4.46 0.12 -1.64
N GLY A 315 -3.40 0.70 -2.19
CA GLY A 315 -3.04 0.56 -3.60
C GLY A 315 -2.19 -0.70 -3.79
N CYS A 316 -2.56 -1.54 -4.75
CA CYS A 316 -1.78 -2.72 -5.17
C CYS A 316 -1.40 -2.55 -6.65
N PRO A 317 -0.35 -1.77 -6.98
CA PRO A 317 -0.12 -1.32 -8.36
C PRO A 317 0.26 -2.46 -9.33
N ASN A 318 0.81 -3.55 -8.80
CA ASN A 318 1.18 -4.73 -9.58
C ASN A 318 0.12 -5.84 -9.53
N TRP A 319 -1.03 -5.62 -8.88
CA TRP A 319 -2.12 -6.59 -8.87
C TRP A 319 -3.10 -6.29 -10.00
N ARG A 320 -3.11 -7.15 -11.03
CA ARG A 320 -4.00 -7.00 -12.20
C ARG A 320 -5.47 -6.97 -11.80
N PHE A 321 -6.17 -5.91 -12.18
CA PHE A 321 -7.60 -5.83 -11.98
C PHE A 321 -8.33 -6.73 -13.00
N GLU A 322 -9.09 -7.71 -12.51
CA GLU A 322 -9.91 -8.60 -13.34
C GLU A 322 -11.38 -8.14 -13.35
N GLU A 323 -11.79 -7.55 -14.47
CA GLU A 323 -13.16 -7.05 -14.62
C GLU A 323 -14.19 -8.19 -14.56
N GLY A 324 -15.33 -7.93 -13.90
CA GLY A 324 -16.42 -8.92 -13.74
C GLY A 324 -16.17 -10.05 -12.73
N LEU A 325 -14.93 -10.26 -12.26
CA LEU A 325 -14.65 -11.34 -11.29
C LEU A 325 -15.22 -10.99 -9.90
N PRO A 326 -16.13 -11.77 -9.29
CA PRO A 326 -16.76 -11.42 -8.01
C PRO A 326 -15.77 -11.52 -6.84
N ALA A 327 -16.06 -10.83 -5.73
CA ALA A 327 -15.31 -11.01 -4.48
C ALA A 327 -15.31 -12.49 -4.07
N GLY A 328 -14.19 -13.00 -3.55
CA GLY A 328 -14.03 -14.41 -3.20
C GLY A 328 -13.24 -15.23 -4.23
N GLN A 329 -13.25 -14.83 -5.50
CA GLN A 329 -12.67 -15.62 -6.59
C GLN A 329 -11.30 -15.13 -7.05
N TRP A 330 -10.83 -14.01 -6.51
CA TRP A 330 -9.58 -13.39 -6.91
C TRP A 330 -8.40 -14.22 -6.40
N ARG A 331 -7.36 -14.31 -7.23
CA ARG A 331 -6.12 -15.01 -6.90
C ARG A 331 -4.94 -14.13 -7.31
N VAL A 332 -3.83 -14.28 -6.60
CA VAL A 332 -2.59 -13.55 -6.86
C VAL A 332 -1.41 -14.48 -6.73
N ARG A 333 -0.35 -14.16 -7.45
CA ARG A 333 0.98 -14.77 -7.31
C ARG A 333 2.01 -13.65 -7.26
N GLU A 334 3.09 -13.86 -6.50
CA GLU A 334 4.14 -12.89 -6.26
C GLU A 334 4.72 -12.25 -7.54
N HIS A 335 4.90 -13.03 -8.60
CA HIS A 335 5.52 -12.57 -9.84
C HIS A 335 4.56 -12.54 -11.04
N ALA A 336 3.27 -12.80 -10.83
CA ALA A 336 2.25 -12.59 -11.87
C ALA A 336 1.70 -11.17 -11.70
N VAL A 337 2.36 -10.20 -12.33
CA VAL A 337 2.11 -8.78 -12.11
C VAL A 337 1.34 -8.10 -13.25
N ASP A 338 0.70 -6.99 -12.93
CA ASP A 338 0.18 -6.06 -13.92
C ASP A 338 1.31 -5.17 -14.44
N GLU A 339 1.91 -5.54 -15.57
CA GLU A 339 3.05 -4.82 -16.13
C GLU A 339 2.63 -3.45 -16.69
N ASP A 340 1.60 -3.44 -17.53
CA ASP A 340 1.15 -2.27 -18.30
C ASP A 340 0.09 -1.43 -17.59
N GLY A 341 -0.66 -2.04 -16.68
CA GLY A 341 -1.71 -1.37 -15.92
C GLY A 341 -1.21 -0.73 -14.63
N MET A 342 -2.17 -0.14 -13.92
CA MET A 342 -1.98 0.48 -12.61
C MET A 342 -2.50 -0.39 -11.47
N GLY A 343 -2.90 -1.63 -11.76
CA GLY A 343 -3.45 -2.56 -10.78
C GLY A 343 -4.78 -2.10 -10.17
N LEU A 344 -4.94 -2.32 -8.87
CA LEU A 344 -6.19 -2.09 -8.16
C LEU A 344 -6.01 -1.34 -6.85
N MET A 345 -7.10 -0.79 -6.34
CA MET A 345 -7.18 -0.14 -5.05
C MET A 345 -8.32 -0.75 -4.22
N LEU A 346 -8.01 -1.10 -2.98
CA LEU A 346 -8.97 -1.46 -1.95
C LEU A 346 -9.18 -0.27 -1.03
N SER A 347 -10.39 -0.07 -0.54
CA SER A 347 -10.63 0.96 0.47
C SER A 347 -11.84 0.66 1.33
N ALA A 348 -11.88 1.22 2.52
CA ALA A 348 -12.99 1.09 3.44
C ALA A 348 -13.13 2.32 4.34
N VAL A 349 -14.36 2.57 4.77
CA VAL A 349 -14.67 3.46 5.89
C VAL A 349 -15.39 2.64 6.93
N ARG A 350 -15.03 2.81 8.20
CA ARG A 350 -15.62 2.03 9.29
C ARG A 350 -17.15 2.13 9.28
N GLY A 351 -17.82 0.98 9.30
CA GLY A 351 -19.27 0.84 9.27
C GLY A 351 -19.93 1.07 7.90
N GLN A 352 -19.17 1.37 6.85
CA GLN A 352 -19.71 1.66 5.51
C GLN A 352 -19.37 0.54 4.49
N GLY A 353 -18.56 -0.44 4.88
CA GLY A 353 -18.10 -1.52 4.03
C GLY A 353 -16.85 -1.18 3.22
N ALA A 354 -16.28 -2.22 2.61
CA ALA A 354 -15.12 -2.10 1.74
C ALA A 354 -15.49 -2.06 0.25
N THR A 355 -14.63 -1.44 -0.55
CA THR A 355 -14.74 -1.38 -2.02
C THR A 355 -13.42 -1.77 -2.67
N VAL A 356 -13.50 -2.24 -3.92
CA VAL A 356 -12.36 -2.41 -4.82
C VAL A 356 -12.61 -1.62 -6.10
N ARG A 357 -11.56 -1.04 -6.68
CA ARG A 357 -11.60 -0.36 -7.98
C ARG A 357 -10.32 -0.58 -8.77
N PRO A 358 -10.35 -0.52 -10.11
CA PRO A 358 -9.13 -0.39 -10.90
C PRO A 358 -8.51 0.99 -10.64
N MET A 359 -7.18 1.05 -10.54
CA MET A 359 -6.48 2.34 -10.53
C MET A 359 -6.24 2.83 -11.97
N GLY A 360 -6.03 4.13 -12.11
CA GLY A 360 -5.65 4.75 -13.38
C GLY A 360 -4.79 6.00 -13.15
N PRO A 361 -4.35 6.67 -14.21
CA PRO A 361 -3.49 7.83 -14.08
C PRO A 361 -4.23 9.15 -13.80
N GLY A 362 -5.56 9.20 -13.96
CA GLY A 362 -6.37 10.42 -13.84
C GLY A 362 -7.45 10.31 -12.76
N VAL A 363 -8.72 10.40 -13.18
CA VAL A 363 -9.89 10.28 -12.30
C VAL A 363 -9.96 8.92 -11.61
N LEU A 364 -10.58 8.88 -10.43
CA LEU A 364 -10.95 7.63 -9.79
C LEU A 364 -11.99 6.90 -10.64
N ARG A 365 -11.68 5.66 -11.02
CA ARG A 365 -12.61 4.78 -11.70
C ARG A 365 -13.68 4.27 -10.74
N GLU A 366 -14.80 3.81 -11.29
CA GLU A 366 -15.91 3.27 -10.52
C GLU A 366 -15.44 2.13 -9.61
N GLY A 367 -15.83 2.21 -8.34
CA GLY A 367 -15.57 1.18 -7.35
C GLY A 367 -16.78 0.31 -7.12
N ARG A 368 -16.54 -0.98 -6.90
CA ARG A 368 -17.58 -1.95 -6.53
C ARG A 368 -17.43 -2.35 -5.08
N ARG A 369 -18.56 -2.53 -4.40
CA ARG A 369 -18.59 -2.99 -3.01
C ARG A 369 -18.08 -4.43 -2.94
N LEU A 370 -17.25 -4.70 -1.94
CA LEU A 370 -16.82 -6.05 -1.60
C LEU A 370 -17.85 -6.67 -0.67
N ASP A 371 -18.20 -7.92 -0.97
CA ASP A 371 -18.98 -8.76 -0.07
C ASP A 371 -18.41 -10.17 -0.12
N ARG A 372 -17.70 -10.55 0.94
CA ARG A 372 -17.17 -11.91 1.10
C ARG A 372 -18.25 -12.90 1.56
N GLY A 373 -19.50 -12.49 1.71
CA GLY A 373 -20.64 -13.34 2.03
C GLY A 373 -20.96 -13.39 3.52
N ARG A 374 -21.17 -12.23 4.15
CA ARG A 374 -21.63 -12.14 5.55
C ARG A 374 -22.91 -12.97 5.75
N GLY A 375 -22.97 -13.76 6.82
CA GLY A 375 -24.15 -14.59 7.14
C GLY A 375 -24.32 -15.86 6.30
N LYS A 376 -23.35 -16.20 5.44
CA LYS A 376 -23.32 -17.50 4.74
C LYS A 376 -22.86 -18.63 5.68
N ALA A 377 -23.04 -19.88 5.24
CA ALA A 377 -22.68 -21.09 5.97
C ALA A 377 -21.25 -21.08 6.52
N THR A 378 -21.03 -21.77 7.64
CA THR A 378 -19.71 -21.90 8.28
C THR A 378 -18.66 -22.44 7.31
N VAL A 379 -17.47 -21.84 7.36
CA VAL A 379 -16.30 -22.35 6.62
C VAL A 379 -15.83 -23.65 7.28
N ASP A 380 -15.50 -24.67 6.49
CA ASP A 380 -14.84 -25.87 7.01
C ASP A 380 -13.36 -25.57 7.25
N LEU A 381 -12.88 -25.85 8.46
CA LEU A 381 -11.49 -25.62 8.83
C LEU A 381 -10.50 -26.40 7.95
N ARG A 382 -10.93 -27.53 7.38
CA ARG A 382 -10.12 -28.37 6.47
C ARG A 382 -9.92 -27.74 5.09
N ASP A 383 -10.83 -26.85 4.70
CA ASP A 383 -10.82 -26.17 3.40
C ASP A 383 -10.07 -24.83 3.43
N VAL A 384 -9.47 -24.48 4.58
CA VAL A 384 -8.73 -23.23 4.74
C VAL A 384 -7.57 -23.11 3.76
N HIS A 385 -7.49 -21.94 3.13
CA HIS A 385 -6.39 -21.54 2.24
C HIS A 385 -5.48 -20.54 2.96
N PHE A 386 -4.27 -20.97 3.31
CA PHE A 386 -3.31 -20.09 3.98
C PHE A 386 -2.73 -19.04 3.04
N VAL A 387 -2.60 -17.81 3.53
CA VAL A 387 -1.84 -16.74 2.90
C VAL A 387 -0.65 -16.42 3.79
N ASP A 388 0.55 -16.76 3.35
CA ASP A 388 1.78 -16.68 4.14
C ASP A 388 2.97 -16.17 3.30
N SER A 389 4.15 -16.08 3.90
CA SER A 389 5.40 -15.70 3.27
C SER A 389 6.56 -16.54 3.80
N GLU A 390 7.04 -17.51 3.02
CA GLU A 390 8.17 -18.37 3.43
C GLU A 390 9.48 -17.59 3.55
N LYS A 391 9.56 -16.44 2.88
CA LYS A 391 10.73 -15.55 2.89
C LYS A 391 10.57 -14.39 3.87
N SER A 392 9.50 -14.35 4.66
CA SER A 392 9.26 -13.25 5.58
C SER A 392 10.38 -13.13 6.62
N PRO A 393 10.94 -11.93 6.81
CA PRO A 393 11.91 -11.71 7.87
C PRO A 393 11.24 -11.71 9.26
N ALA A 394 9.91 -11.59 9.33
CA ALA A 394 9.18 -11.30 10.57
C ALA A 394 8.38 -12.48 11.13
N THR A 395 8.04 -13.47 10.31
CA THR A 395 7.09 -14.53 10.67
C THR A 395 7.65 -15.94 10.50
N LEU A 396 7.19 -16.88 11.32
CA LEU A 396 7.54 -18.31 11.25
C LEU A 396 6.55 -19.09 10.40
N THR A 397 6.95 -19.49 9.19
CA THR A 397 6.12 -20.36 8.31
C THR A 397 5.94 -21.75 8.91
N GLU A 398 6.88 -22.24 9.71
CA GLU A 398 6.76 -23.54 10.40
C GLU A 398 5.49 -23.59 11.26
N LYS A 399 5.10 -22.47 11.86
CA LYS A 399 3.87 -22.36 12.66
C LYS A 399 2.61 -22.39 11.81
N VAL A 400 2.66 -21.87 10.59
CA VAL A 400 1.56 -22.01 9.62
C VAL A 400 1.41 -23.47 9.20
N ARG A 401 2.53 -24.17 8.93
CA ARG A 401 2.52 -25.62 8.62
C ARG A 401 1.99 -26.46 9.78
N GLU A 402 2.37 -26.12 11.01
CA GLU A 402 1.87 -26.78 12.22
C GLU A 402 0.35 -26.57 12.38
N LEU A 403 -0.14 -25.34 12.23
CA LEU A 403 -1.56 -25.03 12.27
C LEU A 403 -2.34 -25.79 11.19
N ALA A 404 -1.84 -25.80 9.96
CA ALA A 404 -2.46 -26.54 8.85
C ALA A 404 -2.60 -28.04 9.16
N ARG A 405 -1.56 -28.66 9.72
CA ARG A 405 -1.59 -30.07 10.15
C ARG A 405 -2.63 -30.31 11.23
N LEU A 406 -2.73 -29.43 12.22
CA LEU A 406 -3.71 -29.55 13.31
C LEU A 406 -5.15 -29.31 12.84
N ALA A 407 -5.34 -28.45 11.84
CA ALA A 407 -6.61 -28.17 11.18
C ALA A 407 -7.05 -29.28 10.20
N GLY A 408 -6.15 -30.20 9.83
CA GLY A 408 -6.40 -31.16 8.75
C GLY A 408 -6.48 -30.49 7.37
N ALA A 409 -5.88 -29.31 7.22
CA ALA A 409 -5.89 -28.49 6.02
C ALA A 409 -4.56 -28.58 5.24
N SER A 410 -4.57 -28.16 3.99
CA SER A 410 -3.36 -28.02 3.18
C SER A 410 -2.58 -26.77 3.57
N HIS A 411 -1.27 -26.89 3.77
CA HIS A 411 -0.38 -25.73 3.92
C HIS A 411 0.06 -25.12 2.58
N ARG A 412 -0.28 -25.75 1.43
CA ARG A 412 0.05 -25.23 0.09
C ARG A 412 -0.87 -24.05 -0.24
N GLY A 413 -0.53 -22.91 0.35
CA GLY A 413 -1.28 -21.67 0.25
C GLY A 413 -0.72 -20.68 -0.78
N THR A 414 -1.14 -19.43 -0.66
CA THR A 414 -0.60 -18.30 -1.41
C THR A 414 0.62 -17.73 -0.68
N ASN A 415 1.78 -17.76 -1.34
CA ASN A 415 3.05 -17.24 -0.81
C ASN A 415 3.31 -15.84 -1.39
N LEU A 416 3.31 -14.82 -0.52
CA LEU A 416 3.49 -13.41 -0.90
C LEU A 416 4.40 -12.70 0.11
N TYR A 417 5.35 -11.91 -0.35
CA TYR A 417 6.30 -11.19 0.50
C TYR A 417 5.64 -10.02 1.25
N SER A 418 4.99 -9.12 0.50
CA SER A 418 4.31 -7.92 1.04
C SER A 418 3.27 -8.32 2.09
N SER A 419 3.30 -7.64 3.25
CA SER A 419 2.34 -7.86 4.32
C SER A 419 0.93 -7.40 3.94
N HIS A 420 0.82 -6.27 3.26
CA HIS A 420 -0.42 -5.69 2.78
C HIS A 420 -0.99 -6.43 1.56
N VAL A 421 -0.17 -6.93 0.63
CA VAL A 421 -0.65 -7.77 -0.47
C VAL A 421 -1.17 -9.10 0.07
N ARG A 422 -0.59 -9.64 1.15
CA ARG A 422 -1.19 -10.79 1.84
C ARG A 422 -2.58 -10.45 2.38
N TYR A 423 -2.76 -9.32 3.06
CA TYR A 423 -4.10 -8.87 3.45
C TYR A 423 -5.04 -8.73 2.25
N ALA A 424 -4.59 -8.10 1.16
CA ALA A 424 -5.38 -7.96 -0.07
C ALA A 424 -5.83 -9.33 -0.62
N ALA A 425 -4.98 -10.35 -0.53
CA ALA A 425 -5.35 -11.72 -0.89
C ALA A 425 -6.42 -12.32 0.03
N VAL A 426 -6.39 -12.05 1.34
CA VAL A 426 -7.46 -12.50 2.22
C VAL A 426 -8.76 -11.69 2.01
N VAL A 427 -8.66 -10.41 1.64
CA VAL A 427 -9.81 -9.52 1.33
C VAL A 427 -10.50 -9.92 0.02
N LEU A 428 -9.73 -10.16 -1.03
CA LEU A 428 -10.25 -10.42 -2.37
C LEU A 428 -10.53 -11.92 -2.60
N GLY A 429 -9.84 -12.78 -1.85
CA GLY A 429 -10.06 -14.22 -1.81
C GLY A 429 -11.32 -14.59 -1.03
N GLY A 430 -11.55 -15.90 -0.93
CA GLY A 430 -12.74 -16.48 -0.30
C GLY A 430 -12.77 -16.33 1.22
N ARG A 431 -13.82 -16.83 1.85
CA ARG A 431 -13.96 -16.83 3.32
C ARG A 431 -12.99 -17.82 3.97
N GLU A 432 -12.59 -18.85 3.22
CA GLU A 432 -11.59 -19.84 3.59
C GLU A 432 -10.17 -19.30 3.65
N PHE A 433 -9.92 -18.08 3.15
CA PHE A 433 -8.59 -17.49 3.19
C PHE A 433 -8.25 -17.07 4.62
N VAL A 434 -7.11 -17.54 5.12
CA VAL A 434 -6.62 -17.28 6.48
C VAL A 434 -5.18 -16.82 6.43
N GLN A 435 -4.85 -15.85 7.28
CA GLN A 435 -3.48 -15.47 7.55
C GLN A 435 -3.17 -15.70 9.03
N LEU A 436 -2.10 -16.45 9.31
CA LEU A 436 -1.45 -16.53 10.61
C LEU A 436 -0.08 -15.88 10.48
N ARG A 437 0.20 -14.86 11.30
CA ARG A 437 1.55 -14.30 11.43
C ARG A 437 2.04 -14.60 12.83
N TRP A 438 2.92 -15.59 12.94
CA TRP A 438 3.59 -15.93 14.19
C TRP A 438 4.96 -15.24 14.24
N PRO A 439 5.22 -14.30 15.18
CA PRO A 439 6.47 -13.54 15.21
C PRO A 439 7.69 -14.44 15.43
N LYS A 440 8.81 -14.15 14.76
CA LYS A 440 10.10 -14.74 15.11
C LYS A 440 10.55 -14.23 16.49
N PRO A 441 11.22 -15.03 17.33
CA PRO A 441 11.62 -14.63 18.69
C PRO A 441 12.48 -13.37 18.75
N GLU A 442 13.33 -13.16 17.74
CA GLU A 442 14.22 -12.01 17.63
C GLU A 442 13.53 -10.74 17.13
N LYS A 443 12.23 -10.79 16.82
CA LYS A 443 11.49 -9.66 16.26
C LYS A 443 10.65 -8.98 17.33
N GLY A 444 10.90 -7.68 17.49
CA GLY A 444 10.04 -6.79 18.28
C GLY A 444 8.64 -6.62 17.68
N PRO A 445 7.78 -5.84 18.34
CA PRO A 445 6.42 -5.57 17.87
C PRO A 445 6.45 -4.92 16.48
N TRP A 446 5.47 -5.29 15.64
CA TRP A 446 5.36 -4.74 14.29
C TRP A 446 4.85 -3.30 14.31
N SER A 447 5.19 -2.55 13.26
CA SER A 447 4.72 -1.19 13.09
C SER A 447 3.22 -1.16 12.84
N ILE A 448 2.54 -0.10 13.29
CA ILE A 448 1.10 0.01 13.08
C ILE A 448 0.71 0.25 11.61
N TRP A 449 1.60 0.85 10.81
CA TRP A 449 1.37 1.10 9.39
C TRP A 449 1.23 -0.19 8.57
N ASP A 450 1.96 -1.25 8.92
CA ASP A 450 1.87 -2.60 8.30
C ASP A 450 0.49 -3.28 8.43
N HIS A 451 -0.45 -2.68 9.16
CA HIS A 451 -1.69 -3.33 9.59
C HIS A 451 -2.94 -2.48 9.45
N ALA A 452 -2.93 -1.25 9.97
CA ALA A 452 -4.16 -0.47 10.24
C ALA A 452 -5.12 -0.39 9.04
N GLY A 453 -4.64 0.07 7.88
CA GLY A 453 -5.49 0.24 6.70
C GLY A 453 -6.07 -1.08 6.19
N SER A 454 -5.23 -2.11 6.08
CA SER A 454 -5.65 -3.43 5.61
C SER A 454 -6.58 -4.15 6.57
N GLN A 455 -6.37 -4.02 7.88
CA GLN A 455 -7.24 -4.60 8.89
C GLN A 455 -8.65 -4.03 8.80
N LEU A 456 -8.78 -2.71 8.66
CA LEU A 456 -10.08 -2.08 8.44
C LEU A 456 -10.74 -2.61 7.15
N ILE A 457 -10.00 -2.61 6.04
CA ILE A 457 -10.51 -3.11 4.75
C ILE A 457 -11.00 -4.56 4.88
N TYR A 458 -10.26 -5.41 5.58
CA TYR A 458 -10.65 -6.78 5.83
C TYR A 458 -11.95 -6.90 6.63
N THR A 459 -12.04 -6.22 7.77
CA THR A 459 -13.22 -6.28 8.66
C THR A 459 -14.47 -5.65 8.03
N GLU A 460 -14.30 -4.68 7.14
CA GLU A 460 -15.38 -4.06 6.36
C GLU A 460 -15.77 -4.84 5.08
N SER A 461 -14.93 -5.80 4.64
CA SER A 461 -15.20 -6.63 3.44
C SER A 461 -16.14 -7.81 3.68
N GLY A 462 -16.48 -8.12 4.94
CA GLY A 462 -17.37 -9.23 5.27
C GLY A 462 -17.28 -9.69 6.73
N ALA A 463 -17.66 -10.94 6.97
CA ALA A 463 -17.69 -11.61 8.28
C ALA A 463 -16.28 -12.02 8.77
N GLY A 464 -15.36 -11.07 8.89
CA GLY A 464 -13.97 -11.33 9.28
C GLY A 464 -13.65 -10.88 10.71
N LYS A 465 -12.75 -11.61 11.39
CA LYS A 465 -12.12 -11.22 12.65
C LYS A 465 -10.60 -11.10 12.47
N VAL A 466 -10.02 -10.13 13.19
CA VAL A 466 -8.57 -9.94 13.30
C VAL A 466 -8.22 -9.81 14.77
N THR A 467 -7.35 -10.68 15.26
CA THR A 467 -6.84 -10.64 16.64
C THR A 467 -5.35 -10.94 16.66
N ASP A 468 -4.71 -10.75 17.81
CA ASP A 468 -3.41 -11.34 18.06
C ASP A 468 -3.49 -12.85 18.37
N LEU A 469 -2.36 -13.49 18.69
CA LEU A 469 -2.28 -14.92 19.01
C LEU A 469 -2.92 -15.30 20.37
N TYR A 470 -3.38 -14.31 21.14
CA TYR A 470 -4.07 -14.49 22.43
C TYR A 470 -5.57 -14.15 22.31
N GLY A 471 -6.06 -13.85 21.10
CA GLY A 471 -7.44 -13.45 20.85
C GLY A 471 -7.75 -12.02 21.23
N LYS A 472 -6.75 -11.19 21.54
CA LYS A 472 -6.96 -9.77 21.84
C LYS A 472 -7.19 -8.98 20.55
N PRO A 473 -8.11 -8.00 20.55
CA PRO A 473 -8.20 -7.03 19.47
C PRO A 473 -6.85 -6.32 19.26
N ILE A 474 -6.56 -5.95 18.03
CA ILE A 474 -5.37 -5.17 17.70
C ILE A 474 -5.52 -3.74 18.25
N ASP A 475 -4.50 -3.30 18.99
CA ASP A 475 -4.46 -2.05 19.73
C ASP A 475 -3.48 -1.08 19.07
N PHE A 476 -4.02 -0.05 18.42
CA PHE A 476 -3.25 1.02 17.78
C PHE A 476 -2.95 2.20 18.70
N THR A 477 -3.27 2.11 20.00
CA THR A 477 -3.00 3.18 20.97
C THR A 477 -1.63 3.05 21.63
N ALA A 478 -0.92 1.94 21.40
CA ALA A 478 0.35 1.61 22.06
C ALA A 478 1.59 2.25 21.40
N GLY A 479 1.44 3.43 20.78
CA GLY A 479 2.49 4.15 20.04
C GLY A 479 2.61 3.71 18.58
N CYS A 480 3.80 3.89 17.99
CA CYS A 480 4.06 3.54 16.59
C CYS A 480 4.16 2.02 16.32
N LYS A 481 4.18 1.19 17.37
CA LYS A 481 4.26 -0.27 17.30
C LYS A 481 3.04 -0.92 17.98
N LEU A 482 2.72 -2.14 17.56
CA LEU A 482 1.73 -3.01 18.19
C LEU A 482 2.23 -3.62 19.51
N SER A 483 2.70 -2.78 20.43
CA SER A 483 3.39 -3.20 21.67
C SER A 483 2.50 -3.99 22.63
N ASN A 484 1.17 -3.83 22.53
CA ASN A 484 0.19 -4.55 23.35
C ASN A 484 -0.33 -5.84 22.70
N ASN A 485 0.13 -6.16 21.49
CA ASN A 485 -0.28 -7.35 20.75
C ASN A 485 0.93 -8.22 20.40
N ARG A 486 0.69 -9.52 20.20
CA ARG A 486 1.72 -10.45 19.73
C ARG A 486 1.19 -11.36 18.63
N GLY A 487 1.76 -11.20 17.45
CA GLY A 487 1.35 -11.92 16.25
C GLY A 487 -0.03 -11.50 15.75
N LEU A 488 -0.55 -12.24 14.78
CA LEU A 488 -1.81 -11.92 14.11
C LEU A 488 -2.52 -13.19 13.63
N ILE A 489 -3.84 -13.20 13.79
CA ILE A 489 -4.77 -14.14 13.16
C ILE A 489 -5.77 -13.28 12.38
N THR A 490 -5.93 -13.58 11.09
CA THR A 490 -6.95 -12.99 10.22
C THR A 490 -7.74 -14.12 9.60
N ALA A 491 -9.01 -14.27 9.98
CA ALA A 491 -9.85 -15.38 9.57
C ALA A 491 -11.33 -15.01 9.59
N ASP A 492 -12.14 -15.78 8.86
CA ASP A 492 -13.61 -15.66 8.93
C ASP A 492 -14.11 -15.91 10.35
N GLU A 493 -15.12 -15.16 10.77
CA GLU A 493 -15.66 -15.19 12.13
C GLU A 493 -16.14 -16.58 12.56
N SER A 494 -16.57 -17.42 11.60
CA SER A 494 -17.11 -18.76 11.86
C SER A 494 -16.03 -19.80 12.22
N ILE A 495 -14.77 -19.55 11.86
CA ILE A 495 -13.64 -20.44 12.13
C ILE A 495 -12.56 -19.81 13.01
N HIS A 496 -12.61 -18.49 13.24
CA HIS A 496 -11.60 -17.77 14.01
C HIS A 496 -11.37 -18.36 15.40
N ASP A 497 -12.44 -18.65 16.15
CA ASP A 497 -12.32 -19.16 17.53
C ASP A 497 -11.79 -20.60 17.55
N GLN A 498 -12.06 -21.38 16.49
CA GLN A 498 -11.47 -22.71 16.31
C GLN A 498 -9.96 -22.61 16.04
N ILE A 499 -9.54 -21.68 15.16
CA ILE A 499 -8.13 -21.40 14.89
C ILE A 499 -7.41 -20.93 16.16
N LEU A 500 -8.03 -20.03 16.93
CA LEU A 500 -7.46 -19.54 18.19
C LEU A 500 -7.24 -20.67 19.19
N ALA A 501 -8.17 -21.62 19.31
CA ALA A 501 -7.99 -22.80 20.15
C ALA A 501 -6.82 -23.70 19.68
N LEU A 502 -6.60 -23.81 18.36
CA LEU A 502 -5.42 -24.51 17.82
C LEU A 502 -4.12 -23.77 18.16
N VAL A 503 -4.11 -22.45 17.98
CA VAL A 503 -2.98 -21.57 18.29
C VAL A 503 -2.62 -21.64 19.78
N ASP A 504 -3.61 -21.66 20.67
CA ASP A 504 -3.36 -21.80 22.12
C ASP A 504 -2.69 -23.14 22.45
N ARG A 505 -3.14 -24.25 21.84
CA ARG A 505 -2.47 -25.56 21.98
C ARG A 505 -1.02 -25.52 21.47
N MET A 506 -0.77 -24.90 20.32
CA MET A 506 0.57 -24.76 19.76
C MET A 506 1.50 -23.96 20.68
N ARG A 507 0.96 -22.94 21.35
CA ARG A 507 1.73 -22.07 22.26
C ARG A 507 2.04 -22.76 23.59
N ASN A 508 1.11 -23.57 24.10
CA ASN A 508 1.29 -24.32 25.35
C ASN A 508 2.18 -25.56 25.18
N ALA A 509 2.37 -26.06 23.96
CA ALA A 509 3.30 -27.14 23.66
C ALA A 509 4.78 -26.69 23.61
N GLU A 510 5.06 -25.38 23.67
CA GLU A 510 6.40 -24.80 23.73
C GLU A 510 6.91 -24.62 25.18
N VAL A 511 6.05 -24.85 26.17
CA VAL A 511 6.36 -24.79 27.62
C VAL A 511 6.55 -26.20 28.14
#